data_AF-A0A9P7FP31-F1
#
_entry.id   AF-A0A9P7FP31-F1
#
_cell.length_a   1.000
_cell.length_b   1.000
_cell.length_c   1.000
_cell.angle_alpha   90.00
_cell.angle_beta   90.00
_cell.angle_gamma   90.00
#
_symmetry.space_group_name_H-M   'P 1'
#
loop_
_entity.id
_entity.type
_entity.pdbx_description
1 polymer ?
#
loop_
_entity_poly.entity_id
_entity_poly.type
_entity_poly.pdbx_seq_one_letter_code
_entity_poly.pdbx_strand_id
1 'polypeptide(L)'
;MAEGDDMRTHLANLTDLRKRLAETGTAISDESFAIYIRTSVSLIPTYHPLIMTLTTTARNAGKTVTSDKLRWHLIEEADNQMYEDNINKSNQAMLAAHAAQSKTSKGTGGSSKSKGKSDKPKRHCDNCGKDGHTQDQCFSEGGGKAGEAPNWWVKKNGKSKGKGKE
;
A
#
# COMPACT_ATOMS: atom_id res chain seq x y z
N MET A 1 -12.74 -3.16 19.60
CA MET A 1 -12.01 -4.12 20.45
C MET A 1 -11.16 -4.94 19.50
N ALA A 2 -9.89 -5.19 19.81
CA ALA A 2 -9.02 -5.92 18.89
C ALA A 2 -9.41 -7.41 18.88
N GLU A 3 -9.46 -8.02 17.69
CA GLU A 3 -9.92 -9.41 17.49
C GLU A 3 -9.06 -10.43 18.28
N GLY A 4 -7.78 -10.12 18.53
CA GLY A 4 -6.92 -10.98 19.35
C GLY A 4 -7.12 -10.89 20.87
N ASP A 5 -7.69 -9.79 21.37
CA ASP A 5 -8.08 -9.65 22.78
C ASP A 5 -9.39 -10.43 23.06
N ASP A 6 -10.25 -10.49 22.04
CA ASP A 6 -11.48 -11.28 22.04
C ASP A 6 -11.19 -12.79 22.11
N MET A 7 -10.22 -13.28 21.33
CA MET A 7 -9.86 -14.71 21.33
C MET A 7 -9.26 -15.19 22.65
N ARG A 8 -8.37 -14.40 23.27
CA ARG A 8 -7.83 -14.74 24.61
C ARG A 8 -8.94 -14.82 25.64
N THR A 9 -9.84 -13.85 25.63
CA THR A 9 -10.99 -13.79 26.53
C THR A 9 -11.92 -14.98 26.33
N HIS A 10 -12.23 -15.31 25.07
CA HIS A 10 -13.04 -16.47 24.72
C HIS A 10 -12.44 -17.78 25.25
N LEU A 11 -11.16 -18.03 25.01
CA LEU A 11 -10.47 -19.23 25.48
C LEU A 11 -10.36 -19.28 27.02
N ALA A 12 -10.19 -18.14 27.68
CA ALA A 12 -10.21 -18.04 29.14
C ALA A 12 -11.59 -18.42 29.69
N ASN A 13 -12.67 -17.91 29.08
CA ASN A 13 -14.04 -18.25 29.47
C ASN A 13 -14.34 -19.75 29.31
N LEU A 14 -13.91 -20.37 28.21
CA LEU A 14 -14.05 -21.82 28.02
C LEU A 14 -13.28 -22.62 29.08
N THR A 15 -12.08 -22.15 29.45
CA THR A 15 -11.26 -22.80 30.48
C THR A 15 -11.91 -22.68 31.86
N ASP A 16 -12.48 -21.52 32.18
CA ASP A 16 -13.20 -21.30 33.43
C ASP A 16 -14.46 -22.16 33.52
N LEU A 17 -15.24 -22.25 32.43
CA LEU A 17 -16.40 -23.13 32.35
C LEU A 17 -16.02 -24.60 32.59
N ARG A 18 -14.91 -25.07 32.00
CA ARG A 18 -14.39 -26.43 32.24
C ARG A 18 -14.09 -26.67 33.72
N LYS A 19 -13.48 -25.70 34.41
CA LYS A 19 -13.15 -25.81 35.84
C LYS A 19 -14.41 -25.90 36.69
N ARG A 20 -15.39 -25.02 36.45
CA ARG A 20 -16.67 -25.04 37.17
C ARG A 20 -17.41 -26.37 36.99
N LEU A 21 -17.40 -26.92 35.77
CA LEU A 21 -18.01 -28.23 35.51
C LEU A 21 -17.29 -29.36 36.28
N ALA A 22 -15.96 -29.31 36.36
CA ALA A 22 -15.20 -30.25 37.17
C ALA A 22 -15.53 -30.14 38.67
N GLU A 23 -15.71 -28.92 39.19
CA GLU A 23 -16.11 -28.66 40.59
C GLU A 23 -17.50 -29.23 40.92
N THR A 24 -18.43 -29.21 39.95
CA THR A 24 -19.77 -29.81 40.09
C THR A 24 -19.81 -31.33 39.90
N GLY A 25 -18.65 -31.98 39.73
CA GLY A 25 -18.54 -33.42 39.57
C GLY A 25 -18.67 -33.93 38.13
N THR A 26 -18.71 -33.03 37.14
CA THR A 26 -18.75 -33.39 35.71
C THR A 26 -17.45 -32.98 35.01
N ALA A 27 -16.37 -33.73 35.26
CA ALA A 27 -15.08 -33.45 34.65
C ALA A 27 -15.10 -33.74 33.13
N ILE A 28 -14.83 -32.72 32.31
CA ILE A 28 -14.68 -32.87 30.87
C ILE A 28 -13.25 -33.35 30.55
N SER A 29 -13.16 -34.43 29.77
CA SER A 29 -11.90 -34.96 29.26
C SER A 29 -11.17 -33.96 28.36
N ASP A 30 -9.85 -34.09 28.21
CA ASP A 30 -9.09 -33.18 27.35
C ASP A 30 -9.55 -33.22 25.89
N GLU A 31 -9.86 -34.43 25.40
CA GLU A 31 -10.33 -34.65 24.03
C GLU A 31 -11.67 -33.96 23.77
N SER A 32 -12.65 -34.16 24.66
CA SER A 32 -13.95 -33.48 24.55
C SER A 32 -13.77 -31.97 24.62
N PHE A 33 -12.91 -31.48 25.51
CA PHE A 33 -12.63 -30.04 25.61
C PHE A 33 -11.97 -29.47 24.34
N ALA A 34 -11.03 -30.19 23.73
CA ALA A 34 -10.43 -29.82 22.45
C ALA A 34 -11.48 -29.74 21.33
N ILE A 35 -12.45 -30.67 21.30
CA ILE A 35 -13.58 -30.65 20.36
C ILE A 35 -14.47 -29.43 20.60
N TYR A 36 -14.77 -29.08 21.86
CA TYR A 36 -15.56 -27.90 22.18
C TYR A 36 -14.86 -26.60 21.74
N ILE A 37 -13.56 -26.47 22.03
CA ILE A 37 -12.77 -25.32 21.56
C ILE A 37 -12.85 -25.24 20.03
N ARG A 38 -12.54 -26.33 19.32
CA ARG A 38 -12.57 -26.36 17.86
C ARG A 38 -13.93 -25.98 17.30
N THR A 39 -15.01 -26.50 17.88
CA THR A 39 -16.39 -26.20 17.45
C THR A 39 -16.72 -24.73 17.67
N SER A 40 -16.35 -24.17 18.83
CA SER A 40 -16.61 -22.76 19.14
C SER A 40 -15.87 -21.82 18.21
N VAL A 41 -14.61 -22.11 17.88
CA VAL A 41 -13.77 -21.28 17.01
C VAL A 41 -14.09 -21.47 15.54
N SER A 42 -14.66 -22.62 15.15
CA SER A 42 -15.13 -22.84 13.78
C SER A 42 -16.24 -21.89 13.35
N LEU A 43 -16.84 -21.12 14.27
CA LEU A 43 -17.78 -20.05 13.96
C LEU A 43 -17.07 -18.78 13.47
N ILE A 44 -15.75 -18.68 13.65
CA ILE A 44 -14.92 -17.53 13.31
C ILE A 44 -14.11 -17.89 12.04
N PRO A 45 -14.48 -17.37 10.86
CA PRO A 45 -13.93 -17.86 9.59
C PRO A 45 -12.42 -17.69 9.43
N THR A 46 -11.83 -16.68 10.07
CA THR A 46 -10.41 -16.35 10.02
C THR A 46 -9.53 -17.48 10.57
N TYR A 47 -10.05 -18.31 11.47
CA TYR A 47 -9.30 -19.41 12.10
C TYR A 47 -9.46 -20.77 11.40
N HIS A 48 -10.34 -20.88 10.39
CA HIS A 48 -10.54 -22.15 9.66
C HIS A 48 -9.26 -22.74 9.07
N PRO A 49 -8.39 -21.96 8.40
CA PRO A 49 -7.16 -22.49 7.80
C PRO A 49 -6.23 -23.12 8.85
N LEU A 50 -6.09 -22.47 10.01
CA LEU A 50 -5.33 -22.99 11.13
C LEU A 50 -5.91 -24.30 11.63
N ILE A 51 -7.22 -24.35 11.89
CA ILE A 51 -7.90 -25.55 12.39
C ILE A 51 -7.74 -26.72 11.40
N MET A 52 -7.91 -26.46 10.11
CA MET A 52 -7.74 -27.47 9.06
C MET A 52 -6.31 -28.01 9.04
N THR A 53 -5.32 -27.11 9.11
CA THR A 53 -3.90 -27.45 9.13
C THR A 53 -3.54 -28.30 10.34
N LEU A 54 -3.92 -27.86 11.55
CA LEU A 54 -3.67 -28.62 12.78
C LEU A 54 -4.32 -30.00 12.74
N THR A 55 -5.57 -30.07 12.27
CA THR A 55 -6.30 -31.34 12.16
C THR A 55 -5.64 -32.28 11.17
N THR A 56 -5.25 -31.79 10.00
CA THR A 56 -4.64 -32.59 8.94
C THR A 56 -3.26 -33.08 9.35
N THR A 57 -2.42 -32.20 9.92
CA THR A 57 -1.08 -32.55 10.41
C THR A 57 -1.14 -33.58 11.52
N ALA A 58 -2.07 -33.42 12.48
CA ALA A 58 -2.26 -34.38 13.56
C ALA A 58 -2.69 -35.75 13.02
N ARG A 59 -3.67 -35.79 12.10
CA ARG A 59 -4.11 -37.02 11.42
C ARG A 59 -2.95 -37.72 10.69
N ASN A 60 -2.17 -36.98 9.91
CA ASN A 60 -1.04 -37.55 9.17
C ASN A 60 0.07 -38.07 10.07
N ALA A 61 0.27 -37.44 11.24
CA ALA A 61 1.24 -37.88 12.23
C ALA A 61 0.72 -39.01 13.14
N GLY A 62 -0.55 -39.43 13.00
CA GLY A 62 -1.19 -40.39 13.90
C GLY A 62 -1.32 -39.88 15.34
N LYS A 63 -1.36 -38.55 15.53
CA LYS A 63 -1.43 -37.89 16.84
C LYS A 63 -2.77 -37.17 17.00
N THR A 64 -3.16 -36.92 18.25
CA THR A 64 -4.30 -36.07 18.58
C THR A 64 -3.85 -34.65 18.91
N VAL A 65 -4.71 -33.67 18.66
CA VAL A 65 -4.49 -32.28 19.08
C VAL A 65 -5.07 -32.11 20.48
N THR A 66 -4.21 -32.01 21.49
CA THR A 66 -4.59 -31.73 22.88
C THR A 66 -5.14 -30.31 23.01
N SER A 67 -6.00 -30.07 24.01
CA SER A 67 -6.61 -28.76 24.21
C SER A 67 -5.59 -27.64 24.46
N ASP A 68 -4.51 -27.90 25.18
CA ASP A 68 -3.46 -26.91 25.45
C ASP A 68 -2.71 -26.46 24.21
N LYS A 69 -2.31 -27.41 23.35
CA LYS A 69 -1.67 -27.10 22.07
C LYS A 69 -2.61 -26.31 21.16
N LEU A 70 -3.89 -26.70 21.11
CA LEU A 70 -4.89 -25.97 20.33
C LEU A 70 -5.02 -24.53 20.82
N ARG A 71 -5.13 -24.31 22.13
CA ARG A 71 -5.18 -22.98 22.73
C ARG A 71 -3.93 -22.15 22.41
N TRP A 72 -2.75 -22.76 22.52
CA TRP A 72 -1.49 -22.08 22.20
C TRP A 72 -1.47 -21.58 20.75
N HIS A 73 -1.76 -22.46 19.78
CA HIS A 73 -1.79 -22.09 18.37
C HIS A 73 -2.85 -21.01 18.05
N LEU A 74 -4.00 -21.05 18.73
CA LEU A 74 -5.05 -20.05 18.55
C LEU A 74 -4.65 -18.66 19.06
N ILE A 75 -3.95 -18.60 20.19
CA ILE A 75 -3.44 -17.33 20.74
C ILE A 75 -2.33 -16.79 19.84
N GLU A 76 -1.42 -17.65 19.38
CA GLU A 76 -0.33 -17.26 18.48
C GLU A 76 -0.87 -16.69 17.16
N GLU A 77 -1.88 -17.34 16.57
CA GLU A 77 -2.54 -16.86 15.35
C GLU A 77 -3.24 -15.51 15.58
N ALA A 78 -3.91 -15.35 16.71
CA ALA A 78 -4.55 -14.10 17.09
C ALA A 78 -3.53 -12.95 17.22
N ASP A 79 -2.36 -13.22 17.81
CA ASP A 79 -1.26 -12.25 17.89
C ASP A 79 -0.68 -11.91 16.54
N ASN A 80 -0.49 -12.93 15.70
CA ASN A 80 0.02 -12.75 14.35
C ASN A 80 -0.92 -11.86 13.53
N GLN A 81 -2.24 -12.09 13.60
CA GLN A 81 -3.23 -11.23 12.93
C GLN A 81 -3.16 -9.79 13.42
N MET A 82 -3.02 -9.57 14.73
CA MET A 82 -2.85 -8.22 15.28
C MET A 82 -1.57 -7.53 14.79
N TYR A 83 -0.47 -8.27 14.66
CA TYR A 83 0.79 -7.75 14.13
C TYR A 83 0.67 -7.38 12.64
N GLU A 84 0.09 -8.28 11.84
CA GLU A 84 -0.14 -8.05 10.41
C GLU A 84 -1.07 -6.87 10.17
N ASP A 85 -2.14 -6.71 10.94
CA ASP A 85 -3.06 -5.57 10.85
C ASP A 85 -2.35 -4.24 11.17
N ASN A 86 -1.48 -4.23 12.18
CA ASN A 86 -0.71 -3.06 12.54
C ASN A 86 0.29 -2.67 11.43
N ILE A 87 0.99 -3.66 10.85
CA ILE A 87 1.86 -3.44 9.70
C ILE A 87 1.05 -2.92 8.51
N ASN A 88 -0.04 -3.58 8.16
CA ASN A 88 -0.87 -3.20 7.02
C ASN A 88 -1.43 -1.80 7.16
N LYS A 89 -1.89 -1.43 8.36
CA LYS A 89 -2.34 -0.07 8.67
C LYS A 89 -1.22 0.95 8.54
N SER A 90 -0.02 0.64 9.01
CA SER A 90 1.15 1.52 8.88
C SER A 90 1.56 1.70 7.40
N ASN A 91 1.59 0.62 6.63
CA ASN A 91 1.90 0.63 5.20
C ASN A 91 0.87 1.42 4.41
N GLN A 92 -0.42 1.25 4.71
CA GLN A 92 -1.50 2.05 4.11
C GLN A 92 -1.36 3.54 4.44
N ALA A 93 -1.03 3.88 5.69
CA ALA A 93 -0.80 5.27 6.07
C ALA A 93 0.41 5.88 5.35
N MET A 94 1.51 5.13 5.20
CA MET A 94 2.69 5.55 4.44
C MET A 94 2.38 5.75 2.96
N LEU A 95 1.67 4.80 2.32
CA LEU A 95 1.22 4.91 0.93
C LEU A 95 0.31 6.12 0.73
N ALA A 96 -0.62 6.36 1.66
CA ALA A 96 -1.50 7.53 1.63
C ALA A 96 -0.72 8.85 1.79
N ALA A 97 0.28 8.89 2.67
CA ALA A 97 1.15 10.05 2.86
C ALA A 97 1.98 10.34 1.59
N HIS A 98 2.56 9.32 0.96
CA HIS A 98 3.27 9.48 -0.31
C HIS A 98 2.34 9.92 -1.44
N ALA A 99 1.12 9.37 -1.51
CA ALA A 99 0.11 9.80 -2.47
C ALA A 99 -0.30 11.26 -2.25
N ALA A 100 -0.48 11.70 -1.00
CA ALA A 100 -0.77 13.10 -0.65
C ALA A 100 0.41 14.02 -0.97
N GLN A 101 1.64 13.60 -0.67
CA GLN A 101 2.86 14.33 -1.02
C GLN A 101 3.00 14.51 -2.53
N SER A 102 2.68 13.47 -3.33
CA SER A 102 2.66 13.57 -4.80
C SER A 102 1.59 14.54 -5.35
N LYS A 103 0.51 14.77 -4.60
CA LYS A 103 -0.51 15.78 -4.93
C LYS A 103 -0.05 17.19 -4.56
N THR A 104 0.74 17.35 -3.49
CA THR A 104 1.35 18.65 -3.12
C THR A 104 2.63 18.97 -3.90
N SER A 105 3.31 17.98 -4.49
CA SER A 105 4.42 18.20 -5.44
C SER A 105 3.95 18.28 -6.89
N LYS A 106 2.64 18.30 -7.16
CA LYS A 106 2.07 18.74 -8.44
C LYS A 106 1.91 20.27 -8.50
N GLY A 107 2.94 20.98 -8.07
CA GLY A 107 3.35 22.19 -8.77
C GLY A 107 4.19 21.76 -9.97
N THR A 108 3.69 22.01 -11.18
CA THR A 108 4.37 21.85 -12.49
C THR A 108 4.50 20.43 -13.06
N GLY A 109 3.39 19.87 -13.54
CA GLY A 109 3.46 18.65 -14.36
C GLY A 109 2.09 18.12 -14.78
N GLY A 110 1.27 18.95 -15.41
CA GLY A 110 -0.08 18.57 -15.81
C GLY A 110 -0.52 19.26 -17.08
N SER A 111 -0.11 18.70 -18.22
CA SER A 111 -0.80 18.90 -19.49
C SER A 111 -2.22 18.36 -19.38
N SER A 112 -3.19 19.24 -19.11
CA SER A 112 -4.58 19.03 -19.51
C SER A 112 -5.28 20.38 -19.61
N LYS A 113 -5.16 20.96 -20.80
CA LYS A 113 -6.20 21.73 -21.52
C LYS A 113 -7.35 22.24 -20.64
N SER A 114 -7.08 23.25 -19.82
CA SER A 114 -8.11 24.15 -19.31
C SER A 114 -7.74 25.57 -19.67
N LYS A 115 -8.72 26.21 -20.30
CA LYS A 115 -8.72 27.50 -20.96
C LYS A 115 -8.68 28.60 -19.90
N GLY A 116 -7.50 28.87 -19.36
CA GLY A 116 -7.26 29.97 -18.42
C GLY A 116 -6.29 30.98 -19.02
N LYS A 117 -6.83 32.03 -19.64
CA LYS A 117 -6.06 33.23 -20.02
C LYS A 117 -5.35 33.75 -18.78
N SER A 118 -4.05 33.58 -18.71
CA SER A 118 -3.19 34.33 -17.81
C SER A 118 -2.17 35.02 -18.69
N ASP A 119 -2.36 36.33 -18.80
CA ASP A 119 -1.52 37.29 -19.51
C ASP A 119 -0.08 37.24 -18.99
N LYS A 120 0.70 36.30 -19.51
CA LYS A 120 2.16 36.37 -19.43
C LYS A 120 2.63 37.45 -20.39
N PRO A 121 3.60 38.31 -20.01
CA PRO A 121 4.17 39.28 -20.93
C PRO A 121 4.67 38.50 -22.16
N LYS A 122 4.12 38.84 -23.33
CA LYS A 122 4.53 38.27 -24.62
C LYS A 122 5.99 38.68 -24.83
N ARG A 123 6.93 37.85 -24.40
CA ARG A 123 8.36 38.05 -24.67
C ARG A 123 8.52 37.85 -26.18
N HIS A 124 8.51 38.95 -26.92
CA HIS A 124 8.74 38.96 -28.35
C HIS A 124 10.24 39.06 -28.62
N CYS A 125 10.73 38.30 -29.60
CA CYS A 125 12.11 38.37 -30.03
C CYS A 125 12.20 39.18 -31.32
N ASP A 126 12.76 40.38 -31.26
CA ASP A 126 12.94 41.24 -32.44
C ASP A 126 13.95 40.68 -33.46
N ASN A 127 14.84 39.77 -33.05
CA ASN A 127 15.80 39.14 -33.95
C ASN A 127 15.16 38.10 -34.88
N CYS A 128 14.26 37.25 -34.38
CA CYS A 128 13.64 36.18 -35.18
C CYS A 128 12.13 36.35 -35.41
N GLY A 129 11.54 37.40 -34.83
CA GLY A 129 10.12 37.74 -34.93
C GLY A 129 9.18 36.77 -34.23
N LYS A 130 9.68 35.91 -33.32
CA LYS A 130 8.88 34.89 -32.63
C LYS A 130 8.65 35.24 -31.17
N ASP A 131 7.44 34.99 -30.69
CA ASP A 131 7.10 35.10 -29.28
C ASP A 131 7.55 33.89 -28.46
N GLY A 132 7.84 34.12 -27.18
CA GLY A 132 8.26 33.12 -26.19
C GLY A 132 9.69 33.27 -25.68
N HIS A 133 10.49 34.18 -26.24
CA HIS A 133 11.87 34.46 -25.81
C HIS A 133 12.28 35.89 -26.20
N THR A 134 13.36 36.42 -25.62
CA THR A 134 13.96 37.72 -25.99
C THR A 134 15.16 37.52 -26.92
N GLN A 135 15.66 38.61 -27.53
CA GLN A 135 16.82 38.57 -28.43
C GLN A 135 18.06 37.91 -27.81
N ASP A 136 18.33 38.14 -26.52
CA ASP A 136 19.45 37.53 -25.80
C ASP A 136 19.35 36.00 -25.71
N GLN A 137 18.12 35.48 -25.74
CA GLN A 137 17.85 34.04 -25.67
C GLN A 137 17.56 33.44 -27.05
N CYS A 138 17.78 34.20 -28.12
CA CYS A 138 17.55 33.73 -29.48
C CYS A 138 18.71 32.87 -29.96
N PHE A 139 18.39 31.69 -30.49
CA PHE A 139 19.32 30.76 -31.12
C PHE A 139 19.48 30.97 -32.63
N SER A 140 18.76 31.93 -33.21
CA SER A 140 18.90 32.29 -34.63
C SER A 140 20.16 33.13 -34.85
N GLU A 141 20.65 33.19 -36.08
CA GLU A 141 21.81 34.01 -36.44
C GLU A 141 21.59 35.48 -36.03
N GLY A 142 22.57 36.06 -35.32
CA GLY A 142 22.47 37.40 -34.73
C GLY A 142 21.75 37.48 -33.37
N GLY A 143 21.28 36.34 -32.83
CA GLY A 143 20.74 36.22 -31.48
C GLY A 143 21.83 36.03 -30.43
N GLY A 144 21.55 36.36 -29.17
CA GLY A 144 22.54 36.28 -28.08
C GLY A 144 23.05 34.86 -27.78
N LYS A 145 22.36 33.83 -28.29
CA LYS A 145 22.72 32.41 -28.15
C LYS A 145 22.90 31.67 -29.47
N ALA A 146 23.17 32.38 -30.57
CA ALA A 146 23.34 31.78 -31.90
C ALA A 146 24.37 30.63 -31.94
N GLY A 147 25.43 30.70 -31.13
CA GLY A 147 26.48 29.67 -31.03
C GLY A 147 26.21 28.54 -30.02
N GLU A 148 25.16 28.65 -29.19
CA GLU A 148 24.81 27.70 -28.13
C GLU A 148 23.53 26.92 -28.45
N ALA A 149 23.14 26.86 -29.73
CA ALA A 149 21.91 26.21 -30.15
C ALA A 149 21.95 24.69 -29.84
N PRO A 150 21.00 24.16 -29.05
CA PRO A 150 20.92 22.73 -28.79
C PRO A 150 20.66 21.92 -30.07
N ASN A 151 21.16 20.67 -30.13
CA ASN A 151 20.95 19.78 -31.28
C ASN A 151 19.48 19.61 -31.70
N TRP A 152 18.54 19.61 -30.75
CA TRP A 152 17.10 19.52 -31.05
C TRP A 152 16.58 20.78 -31.77
N TRP A 153 17.17 21.95 -31.52
CA TRP A 153 16.81 23.21 -32.15
C TRP A 153 17.38 23.30 -33.56
N VAL A 154 18.65 22.92 -33.73
CA VAL A 154 19.31 22.85 -35.05
C VAL A 154 18.59 21.87 -35.97
N LYS A 155 18.17 20.69 -35.46
CA LYS A 155 17.39 19.72 -36.25
C LYS A 155 16.03 20.25 -36.70
N LYS A 156 15.42 21.15 -35.91
CA LYS A 156 14.08 21.69 -36.15
C LYS A 156 14.09 22.96 -37.01
N ASN A 157 15.09 23.82 -36.86
CA ASN A 157 15.22 25.10 -37.57
C ASN A 157 16.28 25.11 -38.68
N GLY A 158 17.18 24.11 -38.75
CA GLY A 158 18.26 24.01 -39.74
C GLY A 158 17.82 23.73 -41.19
N LYS A 159 16.53 23.85 -41.49
CA LYS A 159 15.98 23.89 -42.85
C LYS A 159 15.24 25.22 -43.07
N SER A 160 15.98 26.33 -43.15
CA SER A 160 15.47 27.50 -43.87
C SER A 160 16.56 28.44 -44.36
N LYS A 161 16.60 28.55 -45.69
CA LYS A 161 17.15 29.61 -46.55
C LYS A 161 18.65 29.71 -46.76
N GLY A 162 19.09 29.00 -47.80
CA GLY A 162 19.74 29.71 -48.90
C GLY A 162 18.74 30.66 -49.57
N LYS A 163 19.10 31.94 -49.66
CA LYS A 163 18.79 32.83 -50.79
C LYS A 163 19.65 34.08 -50.65
N GLY A 164 20.81 34.04 -51.31
CA GLY A 164 21.54 35.23 -51.70
C GLY A 164 20.72 36.03 -52.72
N LYS A 165 20.88 37.35 -52.62
CA LYS A 165 20.47 38.38 -53.56
C LYS A 165 20.95 38.09 -54.98
N GLU A 166 20.11 38.38 -55.96
CA GLU A 166 20.44 39.31 -57.05
C GLU A 166 19.51 40.51 -56.95
#